data_AF-A0A7S3X935-F1
#
_entry.id   AF-A0A7S3X935-F1
#
_cell.length_a   1.000
_cell.length_b   1.000
_cell.length_c   1.000
_cell.angle_alpha   90.00
_cell.angle_beta   90.00
_cell.angle_gamma   90.00
#
_symmetry.space_group_name_H-M   'P 1'
#
loop_
_entity.id
_entity.type
_entity.pdbx_description
1 polymer ?
#
loop_
_entity_poly.entity_id
_entity_poly.type
_entity_poly.pdbx_seq_one_letter_code
_entity_poly.pdbx_strand_id
1 'polypeptide(L)'
;MKMKIDAGLGQRADILEELRKSCVGTTRTGNNYVFNIGKSVVDFKEMFNEKDVFPADKIFDREEWNKEENYMKIVKEEENVDLSGYKGQYVKSDTFHVVIIAAKSDEETLQKQMAAIPHIEKFRKIEIS
;
A
#
# COMPACT_ATOMS: atom_id res chain seq x y z
N MET A 1 -2.93 2.31 10.33
CA MET A 1 -2.98 3.75 9.99
C MET A 1 -4.00 3.93 8.86
N LYS A 2 -4.84 4.97 8.89
CA LYS A 2 -5.77 5.29 7.78
C LYS A 2 -5.17 6.46 7.00
N MET A 3 -4.80 6.26 5.74
CA MET A 3 -4.30 7.34 4.89
C MET A 3 -5.43 7.81 3.97
N LYS A 4 -5.67 9.12 3.95
CA LYS A 4 -6.61 9.76 3.03
C LYS A 4 -5.78 10.39 1.92
N ILE A 5 -5.94 9.91 0.69
CA ILE A 5 -5.28 10.50 -0.48
C ILE A 5 -6.15 11.69 -0.92
N ASP A 6 -5.98 12.84 -0.27
CA ASP A 6 -6.53 14.12 -0.75
C ASP A 6 -5.51 14.75 -1.70
N ALA A 7 -5.95 15.20 -2.88
CA ALA A 7 -5.12 15.83 -3.92
C ALA A 7 -4.48 17.19 -3.52
N GLY A 8 -4.41 17.52 -2.22
CA GLY A 8 -3.81 18.73 -1.66
C GLY A 8 -2.48 18.51 -0.92
N LEU A 9 -1.93 17.29 -0.93
CA LEU A 9 -0.71 16.92 -0.21
C LEU A 9 0.48 16.79 -1.18
N GLY A 10 1.18 17.90 -1.45
CA GLY A 10 2.54 17.88 -1.99
C GLY A 10 2.71 17.41 -3.45
N GLN A 11 3.97 17.36 -3.90
CA GLN A 11 4.30 16.80 -5.21
C GLN A 11 4.17 15.28 -5.17
N ARG A 12 3.96 14.61 -6.32
CA ARG A 12 3.83 13.14 -6.43
C ARG A 12 4.89 12.37 -5.64
N ALA A 13 6.12 12.87 -5.62
CA ALA A 13 7.24 12.28 -4.90
C ALA A 13 7.03 12.26 -3.37
N ASP A 14 6.46 13.34 -2.81
CA ASP A 14 6.18 13.43 -1.37
C ASP A 14 5.11 12.41 -0.98
N ILE A 15 4.06 12.28 -1.80
CA ILE A 15 2.99 11.29 -1.58
C ILE A 15 3.56 9.87 -1.61
N LEU A 16 4.41 9.55 -2.60
CA LEU A 16 5.05 8.23 -2.71
C LEU A 16 5.92 7.91 -1.49
N GLU A 17 6.67 8.89 -0.99
CA GLU A 17 7.49 8.71 0.21
C GLU A 17 6.64 8.52 1.47
N GLU A 18 5.54 9.25 1.62
CA GLU A 18 4.60 9.03 2.73
C GLU A 18 3.95 7.65 2.68
N LEU A 19 3.53 7.22 1.48
CA LEU A 19 2.98 5.88 1.24
C LEU A 19 3.99 4.79 1.59
N ARG A 20 5.25 4.95 1.17
CA ARG A 20 6.35 4.04 1.50
C ARG A 20 6.56 3.95 3.01
N LYS A 21 6.74 5.09 3.68
CA LYS A 21 6.98 5.15 5.13
C LYS A 21 5.84 4.51 5.93
N SER A 22 4.59 4.80 5.54
CA SER A 22 3.41 4.21 6.17
C SER A 22 3.35 2.70 5.96
N CYS A 23 3.70 2.22 4.75
CA CYS A 23 3.79 0.81 4.43
C CYS A 23 4.84 0.11 5.29
N VAL A 24 6.08 0.61 5.34
CA VAL A 24 7.18 0.04 6.13
C VAL A 24 6.79 -0.12 7.60
N GLY A 25 6.20 0.92 8.20
CA GLY A 25 5.71 0.85 9.58
C GLY A 25 4.58 -0.16 9.78
N THR A 26 3.63 -0.21 8.85
CA THR A 26 2.47 -1.12 8.93
C THR A 26 2.87 -2.58 8.71
N THR A 27 3.77 -2.84 7.76
CA THR A 27 4.36 -4.16 7.47
C THR A 27 5.12 -4.72 8.69
N ARG A 28 5.88 -3.89 9.40
CA ARG A 28 6.56 -4.31 10.64
C ARG A 28 5.59 -4.68 11.76
N THR A 29 4.55 -3.85 11.95
CA THR A 29 3.57 -4.09 13.02
C THR A 29 2.55 -5.17 12.71
N GLY A 30 2.41 -5.58 11.43
CA GLY A 30 1.43 -6.56 11.00
C GLY A 30 -0.01 -6.06 11.00
N ASN A 31 -0.20 -4.74 11.06
CA ASN A 31 -1.52 -4.14 10.98
C ASN A 31 -2.04 -4.13 9.53
N ASN A 32 -3.32 -3.83 9.38
CA ASN A 32 -3.91 -3.58 8.07
C ASN A 32 -3.43 -2.24 7.51
N TYR A 33 -2.95 -2.25 6.27
CA TYR A 33 -2.60 -1.06 5.52
C TYR A 33 -3.81 -0.62 4.68
N VAL A 34 -4.47 0.46 5.13
CA VAL A 34 -5.80 0.84 4.65
C VAL A 34 -5.72 2.08 3.77
N PHE A 35 -6.12 1.91 2.52
CA PHE A 35 -6.39 2.99 1.57
C PHE A 35 -7.86 3.33 1.57
N ASN A 36 -8.20 4.54 2.00
CA ASN A 36 -9.55 5.06 1.81
C ASN A 36 -9.56 6.02 0.63
N ILE A 37 -10.11 5.56 -0.50
CA ILE A 37 -10.13 6.29 -1.76
C ILE A 37 -11.48 6.95 -2.04
N GLY A 38 -12.49 6.73 -1.18
CA GLY A 38 -13.82 7.33 -1.34
C GLY A 38 -14.41 7.02 -2.72
N LYS A 39 -14.92 8.05 -3.42
CA LYS A 39 -15.45 7.93 -4.79
C LYS A 39 -14.40 8.19 -5.88
N SER A 40 -13.15 8.45 -5.49
CA SER A 40 -12.10 8.82 -6.44
C SER A 40 -11.52 7.59 -7.11
N VAL A 41 -11.18 7.72 -8.40
CA VAL A 41 -10.37 6.71 -9.09
C VAL A 41 -8.90 6.99 -8.81
N VAL A 42 -8.22 6.05 -8.14
CA VAL A 42 -6.79 6.14 -7.82
C VAL A 42 -6.03 5.09 -8.60
N ASP A 43 -5.02 5.54 -9.33
CA ASP A 43 -4.17 4.69 -10.16
C ASP A 43 -2.94 4.17 -9.39
N PHE A 44 -3.06 2.95 -8.89
CA PHE A 44 -1.97 2.22 -8.24
C PHE A 44 -1.12 1.43 -9.23
N LYS A 45 -1.47 1.39 -10.53
CA LYS A 45 -0.70 0.65 -11.55
C LYS A 45 0.38 1.50 -12.19
N GLU A 46 0.12 2.77 -12.46
CA GLU A 46 1.10 3.67 -13.08
C GLU A 46 1.45 4.80 -12.13
N MET A 47 0.47 5.64 -11.76
CA MET A 47 0.73 6.86 -10.98
C MET A 47 1.45 6.60 -9.65
N PHE A 48 1.00 5.60 -8.89
CA PHE A 48 1.58 5.26 -7.59
C PHE A 48 2.44 3.99 -7.62
N ASN A 49 2.96 3.56 -8.77
CA ASN A 49 3.75 2.33 -8.88
C ASN A 49 5.24 2.58 -9.16
N GLU A 50 5.88 3.34 -8.28
CA GLU A 50 7.29 3.70 -8.43
C GLU A 50 8.18 2.59 -7.85
N LYS A 51 8.90 1.85 -8.72
CA LYS A 51 9.54 0.57 -8.36
C LYS A 51 10.58 0.63 -7.25
N ASP A 52 11.17 1.80 -7.03
CA ASP A 52 12.22 2.01 -6.04
C ASP A 52 11.74 2.78 -4.80
N VAL A 53 10.51 3.32 -4.83
CA VAL A 53 9.94 4.07 -3.70
C VAL A 53 8.71 3.35 -3.16
N PHE A 54 7.72 3.06 -4.00
CA PHE A 54 6.49 2.39 -3.61
C PHE A 54 6.06 1.42 -4.73
N PRO A 55 6.63 0.19 -4.76
CA PRO A 55 6.32 -0.82 -5.77
C PRO A 55 4.94 -1.44 -5.50
N ALA A 56 3.87 -0.70 -5.83
CA ALA A 56 2.50 -1.07 -5.53
C ALA A 56 2.13 -2.46 -6.11
N ASP A 57 2.68 -2.83 -7.26
CA ASP A 57 2.51 -4.18 -7.82
C ASP A 57 3.03 -5.28 -6.90
N LYS A 58 4.18 -5.08 -6.25
CA LYS A 58 4.74 -6.04 -5.30
C LYS A 58 4.02 -6.00 -3.96
N ILE A 59 3.66 -4.82 -3.47
CA ILE A 59 2.97 -4.66 -2.17
C ILE A 59 1.58 -5.28 -2.21
N PHE A 60 0.88 -5.17 -3.34
CA PHE A 60 -0.50 -5.62 -3.48
C PHE A 60 -0.61 -7.11 -3.85
N ASP A 61 0.51 -7.74 -4.19
CA ASP A 61 0.63 -9.18 -4.35
C ASP A 61 1.26 -9.81 -3.10
N ARG A 62 0.45 -10.50 -2.29
CA ARG A 62 0.89 -11.11 -1.02
C ARG A 62 2.06 -12.09 -1.23
N GLU A 63 2.06 -12.84 -2.31
CA GLU A 63 3.10 -13.86 -2.56
C GLU A 63 4.44 -13.20 -2.84
N GLU A 64 4.43 -12.12 -3.63
CA GLU A 64 5.61 -11.31 -3.90
C GLU A 64 6.05 -10.54 -2.66
N TRP A 65 5.13 -9.89 -1.95
CA TRP A 65 5.46 -9.09 -0.77
C TRP A 65 6.03 -9.89 0.40
N ASN A 66 5.79 -11.20 0.45
CA ASN A 66 6.38 -12.08 1.45
C ASN A 66 7.87 -12.36 1.20
N LYS A 67 8.40 -12.06 0.01
CA LYS A 67 9.83 -12.23 -0.30
C LYS A 67 10.63 -11.10 0.34
N GLU A 68 11.67 -11.44 1.09
CA GLU A 68 12.54 -10.50 1.80
C GLU A 68 13.14 -9.43 0.89
N GLU A 69 13.61 -9.85 -0.29
CA GLU A 69 14.12 -8.96 -1.33
C GLU A 69 13.14 -7.84 -1.72
N ASN A 70 11.82 -8.09 -1.66
CA ASN A 70 10.81 -7.12 -2.07
C ASN A 70 10.50 -6.13 -0.95
N TYR A 71 10.24 -6.62 0.27
CA TYR A 71 9.88 -5.72 1.36
C TYR A 71 11.07 -4.92 1.90
N MET A 72 12.28 -5.51 1.93
CA MET A 72 13.48 -4.80 2.37
C MET A 72 13.94 -3.74 1.37
N LYS A 73 13.57 -3.85 0.08
CA LYS A 73 13.97 -2.89 -0.96
C LYS A 73 13.57 -1.44 -0.63
N ILE A 74 12.46 -1.25 0.06
CA ILE A 74 11.93 0.09 0.40
C ILE A 74 12.20 0.53 1.84
N VAL A 75 12.87 -0.32 2.64
CA VAL A 75 13.22 -0.01 4.03
C VAL A 75 14.52 0.80 4.02
N LYS A 76 14.46 2.02 4.55
CA LYS A 76 15.67 2.84 4.70
C LYS A 76 16.46 2.41 5.93
N GLU A 77 17.75 2.77 5.97
CA GLU A 77 18.65 2.36 7.06
C GLU A 77 18.11 2.78 8.44
N GLU A 78 17.55 3.98 8.54
CA GLU A 78 16.95 4.51 9.76
C GLU A 78 15.65 3.81 10.18
N GLU A 79 14.98 3.12 9.26
CA GLU A 79 13.75 2.36 9.49
C GLU A 79 14.03 0.88 9.75
N ASN A 80 15.25 0.42 9.44
CA ASN A 80 15.71 -0.94 9.65
C ASN A 80 15.92 -1.21 11.14
N VAL A 81 14.82 -1.23 11.89
CA VAL A 81 14.75 -1.51 13.31
C VAL A 81 13.62 -2.49 13.58
N ASP A 82 13.79 -3.33 14.61
CA ASP A 82 12.71 -4.19 15.12
C ASP A 82 11.66 -3.37 15.91
N LEU A 83 10.70 -4.06 16.54
CA LEU A 83 9.69 -3.42 17.39
C LEU A 83 10.25 -2.83 18.70
N SER A 84 11.42 -3.28 19.14
CA SER A 84 12.10 -2.81 20.35
C SER A 84 13.12 -1.68 20.05
N GLY A 85 13.36 -1.35 18.79
CA GLY A 85 14.30 -0.32 18.34
C GLY A 85 15.72 -0.82 18.05
N TYR A 86 15.98 -2.13 18.06
CA TYR A 86 17.26 -2.71 17.68
C TYR A 86 17.49 -2.58 16.18
N LYS A 87 18.61 -1.93 15.81
CA LYS A 87 18.99 -1.68 14.41
C LYS A 87 19.39 -2.96 13.68
N GLY A 88 19.10 -3.01 12.37
CA GLY A 88 19.43 -4.12 11.48
C GLY A 88 18.49 -5.32 11.61
N GLN A 89 17.40 -5.20 12.37
CA GLN A 89 16.49 -6.31 12.70
C GLN A 89 15.06 -6.04 12.23
N TYR A 90 14.87 -5.33 11.13
CA TYR A 90 13.55 -5.22 10.53
C TYR A 90 13.06 -6.60 10.10
N VAL A 91 11.89 -6.99 10.61
CA VAL A 91 11.21 -8.21 10.21
C VAL A 91 9.78 -7.84 9.87
N LYS A 92 9.32 -8.27 8.69
CA LYS A 92 7.92 -8.16 8.29
C LYS A 92 7.06 -9.10 9.14
N SER A 93 5.89 -8.64 9.55
CA SER A 93 4.88 -9.51 10.15
C SER A 93 4.07 -10.30 9.10
N ASP A 94 3.65 -11.51 9.47
CA ASP A 94 2.83 -12.40 8.63
C ASP A 94 1.37 -11.98 8.54
N THR A 95 0.92 -11.07 9.43
CA THR A 95 -0.46 -10.59 9.50
C THR A 95 -0.70 -9.30 8.72
N PHE A 96 0.30 -8.83 7.95
CA PHE A 96 0.12 -7.66 7.09
C PHE A 96 -0.89 -7.92 5.97
N HIS A 97 -1.88 -7.02 5.85
CA HIS A 97 -2.88 -7.04 4.79
C HIS A 97 -3.07 -5.66 4.18
N VAL A 98 -3.25 -5.60 2.87
CA VAL A 98 -3.70 -4.38 2.16
C VAL A 98 -5.22 -4.38 2.11
N VAL A 99 -5.83 -3.25 2.46
CA VAL A 99 -7.29 -3.04 2.42
C VAL A 99 -7.57 -1.77 1.64
N ILE A 100 -8.38 -1.87 0.58
CA ILE A 100 -8.82 -0.72 -0.21
C ILE A 100 -10.31 -0.53 0.02
N ILE A 101 -10.68 0.64 0.52
CA ILE A 101 -12.05 1.04 0.78
C ILE A 101 -12.45 2.05 -0.28
N ALA A 102 -13.35 1.62 -1.17
CA ALA A 102 -14.01 2.47 -2.16
C ALA A 102 -15.47 2.68 -1.74
N ALA A 103 -15.94 3.92 -1.88
CA ALA A 103 -17.36 4.23 -1.75
C ALA A 103 -18.08 3.86 -3.04
N LYS A 104 -19.30 3.32 -2.92
CA LYS A 104 -20.12 2.95 -4.07
C LYS A 104 -20.30 4.16 -5.00
N SER A 105 -19.85 3.97 -6.23
CA SER A 105 -20.02 4.86 -7.37
C SER A 105 -20.91 4.16 -8.41
N ASP A 106 -21.11 4.78 -9.57
CA ASP A 106 -21.68 4.10 -10.72
C ASP A 106 -20.78 2.93 -11.19
N GLU A 107 -21.35 1.99 -11.93
CA GLU A 107 -20.65 0.79 -12.40
C GLU A 107 -19.40 1.11 -13.22
N GLU A 108 -19.44 2.17 -14.04
CA GLU A 108 -18.32 2.56 -14.89
C GLU A 108 -17.12 3.00 -14.03
N THR A 109 -17.36 3.82 -13.01
CA THR A 109 -16.34 4.26 -12.06
C THR A 109 -15.77 3.10 -11.26
N LEU A 110 -16.61 2.14 -10.85
CA LEU A 110 -16.14 0.94 -10.14
C LEU A 110 -15.21 0.09 -11.02
N GLN A 111 -15.58 -0.15 -12.28
CA GLN A 111 -14.75 -0.91 -13.22
C GLN A 111 -13.42 -0.20 -13.49
N LYS A 112 -13.43 1.14 -13.66
CA LYS A 112 -12.22 1.95 -13.77
C LYS A 112 -11.32 1.82 -12.54
N GLN A 113 -11.90 1.90 -11.34
CA GLN A 113 -11.16 1.74 -10.10
C GLN A 113 -10.55 0.34 -9.97
N MET A 114 -11.30 -0.72 -10.30
CA MET A 114 -10.79 -2.09 -10.27
C MET A 114 -9.64 -2.27 -11.26
N ALA A 115 -9.77 -1.73 -12.47
CA ALA A 115 -8.73 -1.78 -13.50
C ALA A 115 -7.45 -1.03 -13.08
N ALA A 116 -7.55 -0.05 -12.18
CA ALA A 116 -6.45 0.78 -11.69
C ALA A 116 -5.69 0.17 -10.49
N ILE A 117 -6.14 -0.97 -9.95
CA ILE A 117 -5.49 -1.66 -8.83
C ILE A 117 -4.67 -2.85 -9.35
N PRO A 118 -3.35 -2.93 -9.05
CA PRO A 118 -2.53 -4.10 -9.36
C PRO A 118 -3.11 -5.36 -8.70
N HIS A 119 -3.12 -6.45 -9.45
CA HIS A 119 -3.53 -7.77 -8.95
C HIS A 119 -4.92 -7.82 -8.31
N ILE A 120 -5.86 -6.96 -8.73
CA ILE A 120 -7.22 -6.86 -8.16
C ILE A 120 -7.99 -8.19 -8.20
N GLU A 121 -7.62 -9.11 -9.08
CA GLU A 121 -8.12 -10.48 -9.15
C GLU A 121 -7.73 -11.33 -7.94
N LYS A 122 -6.60 -11.05 -7.29
CA LYS A 122 -6.13 -11.72 -6.07
C LYS A 122 -6.80 -11.18 -4.80
N PHE A 123 -7.53 -10.06 -4.88
CA PHE A 123 -8.18 -9.44 -3.72
C PHE A 123 -9.50 -10.12 -3.38
N ARG A 124 -9.75 -10.29 -2.08
CA ARG A 124 -11.10 -10.59 -1.59
C ARG A 124 -11.96 -9.34 -1.67
N LYS A 125 -13.02 -9.38 -2.47
CA LYS A 125 -13.98 -8.27 -2.65
C LYS A 125 -15.16 -8.46 -1.70
N ILE A 126 -15.55 -7.39 -1.01
CA ILE A 126 -16.67 -7.38 -0.06
C ILE A 126 -17.50 -6.14 -0.36
N GLU A 127 -18.77 -6.33 -0.70
CA GLU A 127 -19.74 -5.24 -0.79
C GLU A 127 -20.41 -5.04 0.58
N ILE A 128 -20.49 -3.79 1.04
CA ILE A 128 -21.14 -3.42 2.29
C ILE A 128 -22.36 -2.58 1.91
N SER A 129 -23.55 -3.11 2.20
CA SER A 129 -24.86 -2.50 1.94
C SER A 129 -25.43 -1.82 3.18
#